data_AF-A0A1M7RRX6-F1
#
_entry.id   AF-A0A1M7RRX6-F1
#
_cell.length_a   1.000
_cell.length_b   1.000
_cell.length_c   1.000
_cell.angle_alpha   90.00
_cell.angle_beta   90.00
_cell.angle_gamma   90.00
#
_symmetry.space_group_name_H-M   'P 1'
#
loop_
_entity.id
_entity.type
_entity.pdbx_description
1 polymer ?
#
loop_
_entity_poly.entity_id
_entity_poly.type
_entity_poly.pdbx_seq_one_letter_code
_entity_poly.pdbx_strand_id
1 'polypeptide(L)'
;MKVFQRLKIFFGLNARDEIGYYIENNYRFNPLFEAITELPNRFYFEEKVNQLITKNEDPGKTFALLYMDIDNFKNINDSLGHSSGDVLIQYIGEILKRQVNEPRNVSTIA
;
A
#
# COMPACT_ATOMS: atom_id res chain seq x y z
N MET A 1 15.41 -18.83 9.89
CA MET A 1 14.90 -18.60 8.52
C MET A 1 13.41 -18.33 8.62
N LYS A 2 12.97 -17.07 8.52
CA LYS A 2 11.55 -16.72 8.70
C LYS A 2 10.78 -16.98 7.40
N VAL A 3 9.69 -17.70 7.56
CA VAL A 3 8.78 -18.15 6.50
C VAL A 3 8.06 -16.95 5.89
N PHE A 4 8.15 -16.80 4.56
CA PHE A 4 7.28 -15.91 3.79
C PHE A 4 5.90 -16.56 3.71
N GLN A 5 4.96 -16.14 4.56
CA GLN A 5 3.55 -16.51 4.39
C GLN A 5 2.86 -15.49 3.51
N ARG A 6 2.34 -15.97 2.36
CA ARG A 6 1.40 -15.23 1.52
C ARG A 6 0.09 -15.08 2.29
N LEU A 7 -0.12 -13.94 2.93
CA LEU A 7 -1.40 -13.63 3.57
C LEU A 7 -2.38 -13.15 2.48
N LYS A 8 -3.43 -13.93 2.23
CA LYS A 8 -4.58 -13.47 1.42
C LYS A 8 -5.50 -12.68 2.34
N ILE A 9 -5.56 -11.37 2.16
CA ILE A 9 -6.56 -10.54 2.84
C ILE A 9 -7.76 -10.42 1.90
N PHE A 10 -8.90 -10.98 2.28
CA PHE A 10 -10.18 -10.76 1.59
C PHE A 10 -10.85 -9.53 2.21
N PHE A 11 -11.02 -8.46 1.43
CA PHE A 11 -11.90 -7.34 1.79
C PHE A 11 -13.18 -7.42 0.94
N GLY A 12 -14.31 -7.67 1.60
CA GLY A 12 -15.63 -7.44 1.03
C GLY A 12 -16.11 -6.05 1.45
N LEU A 13 -16.06 -5.08 0.54
CA LEU A 13 -16.57 -3.72 0.77
C LEU A 13 -17.44 -3.30 -0.41
N ASN A 14 -18.68 -2.88 -0.12
CA ASN A 14 -19.63 -2.36 -1.10
C ASN A 14 -19.19 -0.94 -1.50
N ALA A 15 -18.37 -0.84 -2.54
CA ALA A 15 -17.63 0.35 -2.94
C ALA A 15 -18.45 1.44 -3.66
N ARG A 16 -19.80 1.48 -3.55
CA ARG A 16 -20.60 2.39 -4.38
C ARG A 16 -20.72 3.82 -3.83
N ASP A 17 -20.57 4.02 -2.52
CA ASP A 17 -20.85 5.32 -1.89
C ASP A 17 -19.59 6.09 -1.45
N GLU A 18 -18.44 5.43 -1.27
CA GLU A 18 -17.20 6.08 -0.78
C GLU A 18 -16.27 6.60 -1.90
N ILE A 19 -16.44 6.13 -3.14
CA ILE A 19 -15.56 6.43 -4.29
C ILE A 19 -15.68 7.91 -4.74
N GLY A 20 -16.86 8.51 -4.63
CA GLY A 20 -17.12 9.86 -5.16
C GLY A 20 -16.36 10.99 -4.45
N TYR A 21 -16.10 10.85 -3.16
CA TYR A 21 -15.42 11.87 -2.34
C TYR A 21 -13.90 11.96 -2.63
N TYR A 22 -13.29 10.87 -3.08
CA TYR A 22 -11.83 10.79 -3.25
C TYR A 22 -11.30 11.52 -4.50
N ILE A 23 -12.16 11.74 -5.51
CA ILE A 23 -11.77 12.31 -6.81
C ILE A 23 -11.32 13.78 -6.69
N GLU A 24 -11.82 14.54 -5.71
CA GLU A 24 -11.66 16.01 -5.70
C GLU A 24 -10.41 16.56 -4.98
N ASN A 25 -9.68 15.77 -4.17
CA ASN A 25 -8.87 16.38 -3.09
C ASN A 25 -7.33 16.27 -3.12
N ASN A 26 -6.66 15.51 -4.00
CA ASN A 26 -5.26 15.14 -3.73
C ASN A 26 -4.25 15.43 -4.86
N TYR A 27 -3.53 16.55 -4.79
CA TYR A 27 -2.21 16.70 -5.41
C TYR A 27 -1.28 17.64 -4.61
N ARG A 28 -0.40 17.06 -3.77
CA ARG A 28 0.80 17.71 -3.23
C ARG A 28 2.03 16.87 -3.58
N PHE A 29 3.04 17.47 -4.20
CA PHE A 29 4.26 16.75 -4.60
C PHE A 29 5.17 16.46 -3.40
N ASN A 30 5.48 15.18 -3.16
CA ASN A 30 6.47 14.73 -2.18
C ASN A 30 7.34 13.62 -2.79
N PRO A 31 8.66 13.81 -2.93
CA PRO A 31 9.53 12.85 -3.61
C PRO A 31 9.72 11.53 -2.85
N LEU A 32 9.23 11.42 -1.62
CA LEU A 32 9.29 10.19 -0.82
C LEU A 32 7.99 9.37 -0.84
N PHE A 33 6.92 9.90 -1.45
CA PHE A 33 5.58 9.31 -1.40
C PHE A 33 4.95 9.22 -2.81
N GLU A 34 4.19 8.17 -3.04
CA GLU A 34 3.42 7.96 -4.27
C GLU A 34 2.22 8.91 -4.30
N ALA A 35 2.06 9.63 -5.41
CA ALA A 35 0.99 10.63 -5.53
C ALA A 35 -0.41 10.03 -5.42
N ILE A 36 -0.59 8.80 -5.92
CA ILE A 36 -1.90 8.16 -5.97
C ILE A 36 -2.33 7.58 -4.63
N THR A 37 -1.44 7.03 -3.81
CA THR A 37 -1.82 6.41 -2.51
C THR A 37 -1.43 7.25 -1.30
N GLU A 38 -0.55 8.22 -1.49
CA GLU A 38 0.20 8.92 -0.44
C GLU A 38 0.89 7.97 0.54
N LEU A 39 1.16 6.74 0.09
CA LEU A 39 2.05 5.81 0.78
C LEU A 39 3.49 6.14 0.38
N PRO A 40 4.48 5.80 1.22
CA PRO A 40 5.87 5.78 0.82
C PRO A 40 6.06 5.16 -0.56
N ASN A 41 6.97 5.75 -1.33
CA ASN A 41 7.43 5.12 -2.54
C ASN A 41 8.37 3.96 -2.23
N ARG A 42 8.59 3.13 -3.25
CA ARG A 42 9.40 1.94 -3.15
C ARG A 42 10.80 2.23 -2.63
N PHE A 43 11.44 3.30 -3.11
CA PHE A 43 12.80 3.67 -2.70
C PHE A 43 12.90 3.94 -1.20
N TYR A 44 12.02 4.78 -0.67
CA TYR A 44 11.99 5.11 0.76
C TYR A 44 11.75 3.87 1.63
N PHE A 45 10.85 2.99 1.19
CA PHE A 45 10.55 1.75 1.91
C PHE A 45 11.72 0.76 1.89
N GLU A 46 12.39 0.59 0.76
CA GLU A 46 13.59 -0.25 0.65
C GLU A 46 14.72 0.25 1.56
N GLU A 47 14.94 1.58 1.63
CA GLU A 47 15.91 2.15 2.58
C GLU A 47 15.54 1.82 4.03
N LYS A 48 14.26 1.90 4.39
CA LYS A 48 13.77 1.53 5.73
C LYS A 48 13.99 0.05 6.05
N VAL A 49 13.65 -0.85 5.11
CA VAL A 49 13.89 -2.29 5.28
C VAL A 49 15.39 -2.58 5.41
N ASN A 50 16.23 -1.96 4.60
CA ASN A 50 17.69 -2.11 4.70
C ASN A 50 18.22 -1.62 6.04
N GLN A 51 17.69 -0.51 6.57
CA GLN A 51 18.03 -0.05 7.92
C GLN A 51 17.61 -1.07 8.98
N LEU A 52 16.43 -1.70 8.87
CA LEU A 52 15.98 -2.74 9.80
C LEU A 52 16.85 -4.00 9.74
N ILE A 53 17.33 -4.37 8.55
CA ILE A 53 18.25 -5.51 8.37
C ILE A 53 19.63 -5.20 8.96
N THR A 54 20.16 -4.00 8.67
CA THR A 54 21.55 -3.63 8.98
C THR A 54 21.71 -3.16 10.43
N LYS A 55 20.74 -2.40 10.96
CA LYS A 55 20.72 -1.92 12.35
C LYS A 55 20.04 -2.90 13.30
N ASN A 56 20.27 -4.20 13.11
CA ASN A 56 19.85 -5.23 14.07
C ASN A 56 20.70 -5.10 15.35
N GLU A 57 20.49 -4.02 16.10
CA GLU A 57 21.14 -3.70 17.37
C GLU A 57 20.63 -4.59 18.50
N ASP A 58 19.49 -5.26 18.29
CA ASP A 58 18.88 -6.21 19.23
C ASP A 58 18.66 -7.57 18.55
N PRO A 59 19.50 -8.58 18.83
CA PRO A 59 19.39 -9.94 18.29
C PRO A 59 18.04 -10.62 18.51
N GLY A 60 17.21 -10.12 19.45
CA GLY A 60 15.87 -10.63 19.72
C GLY A 60 14.77 -10.00 18.88
N LYS A 61 15.04 -8.86 18.22
CA LYS A 61 14.02 -8.12 17.47
C LYS A 61 13.88 -8.71 16.08
N THR A 62 12.66 -9.11 15.74
CA THR A 62 12.41 -9.76 14.46
C THR A 62 11.27 -9.06 13.74
N PHE A 63 11.39 -8.91 12.42
CA PHE A 63 10.35 -8.34 11.57
C PHE A 63 9.83 -9.39 10.59
N ALA A 64 8.79 -9.00 9.83
CA ALA A 64 8.25 -9.74 8.70
C ALA A 64 7.99 -8.74 7.57
N LEU A 65 8.08 -9.21 6.32
CA LEU A 65 7.72 -8.44 5.15
C LEU A 65 6.48 -9.06 4.52
N LEU A 66 5.45 -8.24 4.30
CA LEU A 66 4.22 -8.64 3.63
C LEU A 66 4.20 -8.02 2.22
N TYR A 67 3.95 -8.86 1.23
CA TYR A 67 3.73 -8.44 -0.16
C TYR A 67 2.31 -8.83 -0.55
N MET A 68 1.54 -7.85 -1.04
CA MET A 68 0.13 -8.01 -1.39
C MET A 68 -0.08 -7.61 -2.85
N ASP A 69 -1.05 -8.27 -3.49
CA ASP A 69 -1.47 -7.98 -4.85
C ASP A 69 -3.00 -7.88 -4.88
N ILE A 70 -3.54 -7.07 -5.80
CA ILE A 70 -4.98 -6.87 -5.94
C ILE A 70 -5.50 -7.87 -6.98
N ASP A 71 -6.19 -8.90 -6.50
CA ASP A 71 -6.79 -9.91 -7.37
C ASP A 71 -7.75 -9.26 -8.39
N ASN A 72 -7.66 -9.68 -9.65
CA ASN A 72 -8.50 -9.21 -10.77
C ASN A 72 -8.44 -7.70 -11.07
N PHE A 73 -7.40 -6.98 -10.65
CA PHE A 73 -7.28 -5.54 -10.89
C PHE A 73 -7.41 -5.14 -12.37
N LYS A 74 -6.84 -5.94 -13.29
CA LYS A 74 -6.99 -5.72 -14.73
C LYS A 74 -8.45 -5.77 -15.20
N ASN A 75 -9.24 -6.72 -14.68
CA ASN A 75 -10.66 -6.83 -15.07
C ASN A 75 -11.45 -5.59 -14.64
N ILE A 76 -11.09 -4.97 -13.51
CA ILE A 76 -11.69 -3.71 -13.04
C ILE A 76 -11.35 -2.59 -14.03
N ASN A 77 -10.08 -2.45 -14.42
CA ASN A 77 -9.66 -1.47 -15.42
C ASN A 77 -10.36 -1.69 -16.78
N ASP A 78 -10.42 -2.93 -17.24
CA ASP A 78 -11.00 -3.29 -18.54
C ASP A 78 -12.53 -3.07 -18.54
N SER A 79 -13.21 -3.24 -17.39
CA SER A 79 -14.67 -3.12 -17.28
C SER A 79 -15.16 -1.72 -16.91
N LEU A 80 -14.39 -0.98 -16.10
CA LEU A 80 -14.80 0.29 -15.47
C LEU A 80 -13.86 1.46 -15.81
N GLY A 81 -12.82 1.23 -16.60
CA GLY A 81 -11.82 2.22 -16.99
C GLY A 81 -10.71 2.40 -15.95
N HIS A 82 -9.57 2.93 -16.40
CA HIS A 82 -8.38 3.14 -15.58
C HIS A 82 -8.61 4.06 -14.37
N SER A 83 -9.42 5.10 -14.51
CA SER A 83 -9.77 6.00 -13.40
C SER A 83 -10.43 5.26 -12.24
N SER A 84 -11.22 4.22 -12.52
CA SER A 84 -11.83 3.39 -11.49
C SER A 84 -10.80 2.52 -10.76
N GLY A 85 -9.79 2.01 -11.48
CA GLY A 85 -8.65 1.33 -10.87
C GLY A 85 -7.82 2.26 -10.00
N ASP A 86 -7.61 3.49 -10.43
CA ASP A 86 -6.88 4.50 -9.66
C ASP A 86 -7.57 4.80 -8.32
N VAL A 87 -8.90 4.93 -8.33
CA VAL A 87 -9.67 5.13 -7.09
C VAL A 87 -9.61 3.89 -6.18
N LEU A 88 -9.62 2.69 -6.75
CA LEU A 88 -9.45 1.47 -5.95
C LEU A 88 -8.06 1.43 -5.27
N ILE A 89 -7.01 1.81 -6.00
CA ILE A 89 -5.64 1.90 -5.46
C ILE A 89 -5.59 2.94 -4.32
N GLN A 90 -6.16 4.13 -4.53
CA GLN A 90 -6.31 5.18 -3.51
C GLN A 90 -6.97 4.65 -2.24
N TYR A 91 -8.11 3.98 -2.41
CA TYR A 91 -8.90 3.44 -1.31
C TYR A 91 -8.13 2.38 -0.49
N ILE A 92 -7.43 1.48 -1.18
CA ILE A 92 -6.58 0.48 -0.51
C ILE A 92 -5.43 1.15 0.23
N GLY A 93 -4.81 2.17 -0.36
CA GLY A 93 -3.77 2.97 0.31
C GLY A 93 -4.25 3.55 1.63
N GLU A 94 -5.45 4.12 1.65
CA GLU A 94 -6.10 4.66 2.85
C GLU A 94 -6.39 3.61 3.91
N ILE A 95 -6.91 2.45 3.51
CA ILE A 95 -7.12 1.32 4.43
C ILE A 95 -5.78 0.95 5.06
N LEU A 96 -4.73 0.76 4.26
CA LEU A 96 -3.42 0.37 4.78
C LEU A 96 -2.85 1.42 5.74
N LYS A 97 -2.96 2.72 5.43
CA LYS A 97 -2.55 3.81 6.34
C LYS A 97 -3.24 3.73 7.70
N ARG A 98 -4.51 3.32 7.75
CA ARG A 98 -5.29 3.20 9.01
C ARG A 98 -5.01 1.90 9.77
N GLN A 99 -4.62 0.83 9.07
CA GLN A 99 -4.39 -0.49 9.68
C GLN A 99 -2.97 -0.68 10.22
N VAL A 100 -2.02 0.19 9.87
CA VAL A 100 -0.64 0.11 10.36
C VAL A 100 -0.33 1.19 11.38
N ASN A 101 0.43 0.84 12.42
CA ASN A 101 0.84 1.79 13.46
C ASN A 101 1.76 2.90 12.93
N GLU A 102 2.55 2.61 11.89
CA GLU A 102 3.40 3.60 11.23
C GLU A 102 3.22 3.51 9.71
N PRO A 103 2.45 4.44 9.10
CA PRO A 103 2.18 4.46 7.65
C PRO A 103 3.43 4.47 6.77
N ARG A 104 4.56 4.92 7.32
CA ARG A 104 5.88 4.91 6.67
C ARG A 104 6.46 3.50 6.44
N ASN A 105 5.85 2.47 7.01
CA ASN A 105 6.26 1.07 6.87
C ASN A 105 5.41 0.30 5.83
N VAL A 106 4.68 1.01 4.98
CA VAL A 106 3.92 0.43 3.87
C VAL A 106 4.32 1.16 2.60
N SER A 107 4.42 0.46 1.47
CA SER A 107 4.72 1.06 0.18
C SER A 107 3.78 0.51 -0.87
N THR A 108 3.43 1.36 -1.81
CA THR A 108 2.87 0.90 -3.09
C THR A 108 4.04 0.49 -3.98
N ILE A 109 3.88 -0.63 -4.69
CA ILE A 109 4.83 -1.12 -5.70
C ILE A 109 4.02 -1.15 -6.99
N ALA A 110 4.05 -0.03 -7.71
CA ALA A 110 3.45 0.12 -9.03
C ALA A 110 4.48 -0.19 -10.12
#